data_AF-A0A1Q6Q2A7-F1
#
_entry.id   AF-A0A1Q6Q2A7-F1
#
_cell.length_a   1.000
_cell.length_b   1.000
_cell.length_c   1.000
_cell.angle_alpha   90.00
_cell.angle_beta   90.00
_cell.angle_gamma   90.00
#
_symmetry.space_group_name_H-M   'P 1'
#
loop_
_entity.id
_entity.type
_entity.pdbx_description
1 polymer ?
#
loop_
_entity_poly.entity_id
_entity_poly.type
_entity_poly.pdbx_seq_one_letter_code
_entity_poly.pdbx_strand_id
1 'polypeptide(L)'
;MKSLLTNRKAGVYVLIVSILLQLVSAVNYLVWAPGAGGIDTLVALGLGMGCLVGIAAFLFSSDLLLVVDTALCSCGMLQLAVSSAGSFADWYQGIVMFGDPSQVPRILTICILALTAVVLLIITGFMGFGKQET
;
A
#
# COMPACT_ATOMS: atom_id res chain seq x y z
N MET A 1 1.06 27.07 -1.11
CA MET A 1 0.94 25.66 -1.58
C MET A 1 2.00 25.27 -2.63
N LYS A 2 2.30 26.09 -3.65
CA LYS A 2 3.37 25.76 -4.63
C LYS A 2 4.76 25.48 -4.01
N SER A 3 5.15 26.24 -2.98
CA SER A 3 6.47 26.12 -2.32
C SER A 3 6.75 24.75 -1.65
N LEU A 4 5.72 24.07 -1.13
CA LEU A 4 5.88 22.76 -0.50
C LEU A 4 6.07 21.65 -1.54
N LEU A 5 5.31 21.69 -2.63
CA LEU A 5 5.40 20.68 -3.70
C LEU A 5 6.69 20.81 -4.53
N THR A 6 7.35 21.97 -4.54
CA THR A 6 8.66 22.14 -5.19
C THR A 6 9.83 21.69 -4.31
N ASN A 7 9.59 21.35 -3.04
CA ASN A 7 10.66 20.99 -2.12
C ASN A 7 11.04 19.52 -2.23
N ARG A 8 12.04 19.25 -3.06
CA ARG A 8 12.60 17.91 -3.31
C ARG A 8 13.05 17.18 -2.05
N LYS A 9 13.58 17.88 -1.04
CA LYS A 9 13.97 17.26 0.24
C LYS A 9 12.75 16.75 1.00
N ALA A 10 11.66 17.52 0.98
CA ALA A 10 10.40 17.10 1.60
C ALA A 10 9.83 15.86 0.88
N GLY A 11 9.97 15.79 -0.45
CA GLY A 11 9.65 14.59 -1.21
C GLY A 11 10.34 13.35 -0.63
N VAL A 12 11.67 13.41 -0.44
CA VAL A 12 12.48 12.28 0.06
C VAL A 12 11.95 11.73 1.39
N TYR A 13 11.59 12.61 2.32
CA TYR A 13 11.00 12.19 3.59
C TYR A 13 9.63 11.52 3.41
N VAL A 14 8.78 12.06 2.53
CA VAL A 14 7.46 11.49 2.24
C VAL A 14 7.60 10.10 1.62
N LEU A 15 8.57 9.88 0.73
CA LEU A 15 8.87 8.57 0.16
C LEU A 15 9.35 7.56 1.21
N ILE A 16 10.23 7.99 2.13
CA ILE A 16 10.69 7.11 3.21
C ILE A 16 9.50 6.69 4.09
N VAL A 17 8.62 7.63 4.44
CA VAL A 17 7.43 7.34 5.24
C VAL A 17 6.46 6.42 4.48
N SER A 18 6.26 6.61 3.18
CA SER A 18 5.39 5.74 2.39
C SER A 18 5.93 4.31 2.34
N ILE A 19 7.25 4.12 2.12
CA ILE A 19 7.88 2.79 2.13
C ILE A 19 7.71 2.10 3.49
N LEU A 20 7.89 2.84 4.60
CA LEU A 20 7.67 2.29 5.95
C LEU A 20 6.23 1.83 6.15
N LEU A 21 5.25 2.62 5.70
CA LEU A 21 3.83 2.25 5.79
C LEU A 21 3.49 1.03 4.94
N GLN A 22 4.04 0.93 3.73
CA GLN A 22 3.91 -0.27 2.89
C GLN A 22 4.49 -1.49 3.58
N LEU A 23 5.67 -1.37 4.18
CA LEU A 23 6.33 -2.47 4.89
C LEU A 23 5.49 -2.93 6.09
N VAL A 24 4.99 -1.99 6.88
CA VAL A 24 4.09 -2.32 8.01
C VAL A 24 2.81 -2.98 7.50
N SER A 25 2.21 -2.49 6.41
CA SER A 25 1.02 -3.10 5.81
C SER A 25 1.29 -4.53 5.32
N ALA A 26 2.39 -4.74 4.59
CA ALA A 26 2.80 -6.05 4.07
C ALA A 26 3.10 -7.05 5.20
N VAL A 27 3.81 -6.63 6.26
CA VAL A 27 4.07 -7.50 7.42
C VAL A 27 2.78 -7.86 8.14
N ASN A 28 1.89 -6.89 8.36
CA ASN A 28 0.59 -7.17 8.98
C ASN A 28 -0.23 -8.17 8.16
N TYR A 29 -0.21 -8.05 6.84
CA TYR A 29 -0.85 -9.01 5.95
C TYR A 29 -0.24 -10.41 6.06
N LEU A 30 1.09 -10.53 5.96
CA LEU A 30 1.79 -11.82 6.01
C LEU A 30 1.65 -12.55 7.35
N VAL A 31 1.57 -11.80 8.46
CA VAL A 31 1.35 -12.39 9.79
C VAL A 31 -0.10 -12.84 9.97
N TRP A 32 -1.05 -12.12 9.38
CA TRP A 32 -2.48 -12.38 9.53
C TRP A 32 -3.01 -13.47 8.58
N ALA A 33 -2.64 -13.41 7.31
CA ALA A 33 -3.22 -14.22 6.25
C ALA A 33 -3.16 -15.76 6.50
N PRO A 34 -2.07 -16.34 7.05
CA PRO A 34 -2.03 -17.78 7.36
C PRO A 34 -3.10 -18.22 8.36
N GLY A 35 -3.47 -17.36 9.31
CA GLY A 35 -4.50 -17.64 10.31
C GLY A 35 -5.94 -17.37 9.84
N ALA A 36 -6.11 -16.68 8.71
CA ALA A 36 -7.41 -16.20 8.22
C ALA A 36 -7.92 -16.95 6.97
N GLY A 37 -7.35 -18.12 6.66
CA GLY A 37 -7.75 -18.94 5.51
C GLY A 37 -6.71 -19.06 4.40
N GLY A 38 -5.49 -18.55 4.62
CA GLY A 38 -4.36 -18.71 3.71
C GLY A 38 -3.89 -17.40 3.07
N ILE A 39 -2.74 -17.47 2.40
CA ILE A 39 -2.14 -16.31 1.74
C ILE A 39 -2.70 -16.20 0.32
N ASP A 40 -3.40 -15.10 0.03
CA ASP A 40 -3.69 -14.69 -1.34
C ASP A 40 -2.39 -14.20 -1.99
N THR A 41 -1.91 -14.98 -2.96
CA THR A 41 -0.68 -14.70 -3.70
C THR A 41 -0.69 -13.33 -4.38
N LEU A 42 -1.85 -12.84 -4.85
CA LEU A 42 -1.93 -11.54 -5.52
C LEU A 42 -1.80 -10.39 -4.53
N VAL A 43 -2.37 -10.52 -3.33
CA VAL A 43 -2.20 -9.52 -2.26
C VAL A 43 -0.76 -9.53 -1.75
N ALA A 44 -0.20 -10.72 -1.53
CA ALA A 44 1.19 -10.88 -1.10
C ALA A 44 2.17 -10.28 -2.12
N LEU A 45 1.95 -10.53 -3.42
CA LEU A 45 2.76 -9.94 -4.48
C LEU A 45 2.53 -8.43 -4.60
N GLY A 46 1.30 -7.95 -4.55
CA GLY A 46 1.00 -6.52 -4.67
C GLY A 46 1.65 -5.70 -3.56
N LEU A 47 1.47 -6.11 -2.30
CA LEU A 47 2.06 -5.42 -1.14
C LEU A 47 3.57 -5.68 -1.01
N GLY A 48 4.01 -6.91 -1.27
CA GLY A 48 5.41 -7.31 -1.15
C GLY A 48 6.30 -6.75 -2.27
N MET A 49 5.90 -6.94 -3.53
CA MET A 49 6.63 -6.36 -4.67
C MET A 49 6.51 -4.85 -4.70
N GLY A 50 5.37 -4.26 -4.30
CA GLY A 50 5.24 -2.82 -4.12
C GLY A 50 6.35 -2.29 -3.20
N CYS A 51 6.48 -2.86 -2.00
CA CYS A 51 7.53 -2.48 -1.06
C CYS A 51 8.95 -2.60 -1.63
N LEU A 52 9.27 -3.68 -2.35
CA LEU A 52 10.58 -3.85 -3.01
C LEU A 52 10.81 -2.80 -4.11
N VAL A 53 9.79 -2.51 -4.92
CA VAL A 53 9.86 -1.50 -5.98
C VAL A 53 9.95 -0.10 -5.38
N GLY A 54 9.30 0.18 -4.26
CA GLY A 54 9.42 1.44 -3.52
C GLY A 54 10.84 1.67 -3.01
N ILE A 55 11.48 0.64 -2.47
CA ILE A 55 12.91 0.69 -2.08
C ILE A 55 13.79 0.94 -3.32
N ALA A 56 13.52 0.25 -4.44
CA ALA A 56 14.24 0.47 -5.69
C ALA A 56 14.03 1.90 -6.23
N ALA A 57 12.81 2.44 -6.15
CA ALA A 57 12.49 3.80 -6.54
C ALA A 57 13.29 4.83 -5.72
N PHE A 58 13.46 4.58 -4.42
CA PHE A 58 14.31 5.39 -3.55
C PHE A 58 15.79 5.29 -3.94
N LEU A 59 16.32 4.08 -4.16
CA LEU A 59 17.75 3.87 -4.48
C LEU A 59 18.14 4.42 -5.85
N PHE A 60 17.29 4.20 -6.87
CA PHE A 60 17.56 4.64 -8.24
C PHE A 60 17.00 6.03 -8.56
N SER A 61 16.26 6.65 -7.63
CA SER A 61 15.62 7.96 -7.82
C SER A 61 14.81 8.03 -9.13
N SER A 62 14.04 6.97 -9.41
CA SER A 62 13.30 6.81 -10.67
C SER A 62 11.81 7.07 -10.46
N ASP A 63 11.28 8.06 -11.19
CA ASP A 63 9.86 8.39 -11.17
C ASP A 63 8.99 7.27 -11.80
N LEU A 64 9.55 6.50 -12.75
CA LEU A 64 8.87 5.33 -13.32
C LEU A 64 8.67 4.22 -12.28
N LEU A 65 9.71 3.92 -11.48
CA LEU A 65 9.59 2.92 -10.41
C LEU A 65 8.57 3.36 -9.35
N LEU A 66 8.47 4.66 -9.08
CA LEU A 66 7.46 5.19 -8.16
C LEU A 66 6.03 4.99 -8.68
N VAL A 67 5.79 5.13 -9.99
CA VAL A 67 4.49 4.82 -10.60
C VAL A 67 4.18 3.33 -10.52
N VAL A 68 5.17 2.47 -10.80
CA VAL A 68 5.02 1.01 -10.70
C VAL A 68 4.71 0.58 -9.26
N ASP A 69 5.43 1.13 -8.28
CA ASP A 69 5.16 0.92 -6.84
C ASP A 69 3.72 1.29 -6.49
N THR A 70 3.31 2.50 -6.88
CA THR A 70 1.94 2.99 -6.63
C THR A 70 0.89 2.06 -7.24
N ALA A 71 1.11 1.56 -8.45
CA ALA A 71 0.19 0.64 -9.12
C ALA A 71 0.13 -0.72 -8.41
N LEU A 72 1.28 -1.31 -8.07
CA LEU A 72 1.36 -2.60 -7.39
C LEU A 72 0.72 -2.56 -6.00
N CYS A 73 1.04 -1.55 -5.20
CA CYS A 73 0.48 -1.38 -3.86
C CYS A 73 -1.05 -1.13 -3.94
N SER A 74 -1.52 -0.36 -4.94
CA SER A 74 -2.95 -0.15 -5.17
C SER A 74 -3.67 -1.44 -5.55
N CYS A 75 -3.10 -2.23 -6.46
CA CYS A 75 -3.65 -3.52 -6.86
C CYS A 75 -3.72 -4.50 -5.68
N GLY A 76 -2.66 -4.59 -4.87
CA GLY A 76 -2.64 -5.47 -3.68
C GLY A 76 -3.71 -5.09 -2.66
N MET A 77 -3.88 -3.78 -2.39
CA MET A 77 -4.92 -3.27 -1.49
C MET A 77 -6.33 -3.55 -2.03
N LEU A 78 -6.59 -3.27 -3.31
CA LEU A 78 -7.91 -3.51 -3.91
C LEU A 78 -8.24 -4.99 -3.95
N GLN A 79 -7.27 -5.85 -4.27
CA GLN A 79 -7.44 -7.30 -4.22
C GLN A 79 -7.79 -7.78 -2.81
N LEU A 80 -7.14 -7.24 -1.79
CA LEU A 80 -7.47 -7.55 -0.39
C LEU A 80 -8.92 -7.14 -0.06
N ALA A 81 -9.33 -5.94 -0.45
CA ALA A 81 -10.69 -5.44 -0.22
C ALA A 81 -11.75 -6.26 -0.95
N VAL A 82 -11.51 -6.63 -2.21
CA VAL A 82 -12.44 -7.44 -3.02
C VAL A 82 -12.57 -8.85 -2.45
N SER A 83 -11.44 -9.47 -2.08
CA SER A 83 -11.42 -10.83 -1.53
C SER A 83 -12.10 -10.92 -0.16
N SER A 84 -12.28 -9.79 0.52
CA SER A 84 -12.91 -9.71 1.84
C SER A 84 -14.33 -9.13 1.81
N ALA A 85 -14.91 -8.90 0.62
CA ALA A 85 -16.23 -8.30 0.47
C ALA A 85 -17.34 -9.08 1.23
N GLY A 86 -17.24 -10.41 1.28
CA GLY A 86 -18.16 -11.25 2.06
C GLY A 86 -18.09 -10.99 3.56
N SER A 87 -16.88 -10.92 4.13
CA SER A 87 -16.67 -10.58 5.55
C SER A 87 -17.16 -9.17 5.89
N PHE A 88 -17.02 -8.21 4.95
CA PHE A 88 -17.56 -6.86 5.11
C PHE A 88 -19.09 -6.82 5.10
N ALA A 89 -19.74 -7.56 4.20
CA ALA A 89 -21.20 -7.66 4.15
C ALA A 89 -21.76 -8.25 5.45
N ASP A 90 -21.13 -9.33 5.93
CA ASP A 90 -21.46 -10.00 7.19
C ASP A 90 -21.30 -9.07 8.39
N TRP A 91 -20.20 -8.33 8.47
CA TRP A 91 -19.93 -7.40 9.56
C TRP A 91 -20.94 -6.24 9.59
N TYR A 92 -21.31 -5.71 8.41
CA TYR A 92 -22.29 -4.63 8.31
C TYR A 92 -23.71 -5.07 8.65
N GLN A 93 -24.10 -6.29 8.24
CA GLN A 93 -25.44 -6.84 8.48
C GLN A 93 -25.57 -7.54 9.83
N GLY A 94 -24.46 -7.81 10.53
CA GLY A 94 -24.45 -8.55 11.79
C GLY A 94 -24.77 -10.05 11.62
N ILE A 95 -24.45 -10.61 10.45
CA ILE A 95 -24.66 -12.03 10.13
C ILE A 95 -23.30 -12.75 9.92
N VAL A 96 -23.32 -14.08 9.82
CA VAL A 96 -22.12 -14.90 9.52
C VAL A 96 -22.52 -15.92 8.46
N MET A 97 -22.45 -15.53 7.19
CA MET A 97 -22.93 -16.35 6.07
C MET A 97 -21.97 -16.37 4.88
N PHE A 98 -21.21 -15.30 4.64
CA PHE A 98 -20.29 -15.16 3.50
C PHE A 98 -18.82 -15.15 3.90
N GLY A 99 -18.48 -14.76 5.13
CA GLY A 99 -17.11 -14.65 5.61
C GLY A 99 -17.01 -14.57 7.13
N ASP A 100 -15.83 -14.17 7.61
CA ASP A 100 -15.58 -13.98 9.05
C ASP A 100 -15.58 -12.48 9.40
N PRO A 101 -16.68 -11.95 9.99
CA PRO A 101 -16.78 -10.54 10.33
C PRO A 101 -15.80 -10.10 11.42
N SER A 102 -15.24 -11.03 12.21
CA SER A 102 -14.27 -10.70 13.25
C SER A 102 -12.91 -10.23 12.67
N GLN A 103 -12.62 -10.57 11.42
CA GLN A 103 -11.39 -10.18 10.73
C GLN A 103 -11.42 -8.78 10.13
N VAL A 104 -12.62 -8.21 9.95
CA VAL A 104 -12.84 -6.92 9.26
C VAL A 104 -12.00 -5.78 9.84
N PRO A 105 -11.88 -5.59 11.17
CA PRO A 105 -11.02 -4.53 11.72
C PRO A 105 -9.56 -4.64 11.31
N ARG A 106 -9.04 -5.88 11.19
CA ARG A 106 -7.65 -6.11 10.79
C ARG A 106 -7.44 -5.87 9.30
N ILE A 107 -8.39 -6.31 8.47
CA ILE A 107 -8.39 -6.06 7.03
C ILE A 107 -8.44 -4.55 6.76
N LEU A 108 -9.32 -3.83 7.45
CA LEU A 108 -9.41 -2.36 7.37
C LEU A 108 -8.09 -1.69 7.75
N THR A 109 -7.43 -2.16 8.82
CA THR A 109 -6.14 -1.62 9.24
C THR A 109 -5.08 -1.75 8.14
N ILE A 110 -4.96 -2.93 7.52
CA ILE A 110 -4.02 -3.19 6.43
C ILE A 110 -4.34 -2.29 5.22
N CYS A 111 -5.62 -2.18 4.86
CA CYS A 111 -6.09 -1.34 3.76
C CYS A 111 -5.83 0.15 4.01
N ILE A 112 -6.07 0.66 5.22
CA ILE A 112 -5.83 2.07 5.55
C ILE A 112 -4.33 2.39 5.49
N LEU A 113 -3.48 1.50 5.99
CA LEU A 113 -2.02 1.66 5.89
C LEU A 113 -1.56 1.68 4.43
N ALA A 114 -2.03 0.73 3.61
CA ALA A 114 -1.71 0.68 2.19
C ALA A 114 -2.23 1.92 1.44
N LEU A 115 -3.46 2.35 1.71
CA LEU A 115 -4.07 3.53 1.11
C LEU A 115 -3.29 4.80 1.46
N THR A 116 -2.92 4.95 2.73
CA THR A 116 -2.12 6.10 3.18
C THR A 116 -0.77 6.10 2.47
N ALA A 117 -0.12 4.94 2.33
CA ALA A 117 1.12 4.84 1.57
C ALA A 117 0.94 5.23 0.09
N VAL A 118 -0.12 4.73 -0.57
CA VAL A 118 -0.44 5.08 -1.97
C VAL A 118 -0.67 6.59 -2.14
N VAL A 119 -1.41 7.22 -1.24
CA VAL A 119 -1.63 8.69 -1.28
C VAL A 119 -0.32 9.43 -1.13
N LEU A 120 0.56 9.00 -0.21
CA LEU A 120 1.87 9.61 -0.04
C LEU A 120 2.77 9.40 -1.26
N LEU A 121 2.73 8.24 -1.92
CA LEU A 121 3.44 8.00 -3.17
C LEU A 121 2.96 8.93 -4.28
N ILE A 122 1.65 9.12 -4.43
CA ILE A 122 1.09 10.06 -5.42
C ILE A 122 1.60 11.48 -5.15
N ILE A 123 1.56 11.94 -3.89
CA ILE A 123 2.09 13.25 -3.51
C ILE A 123 3.59 13.33 -3.84
N THR A 124 4.35 12.29 -3.52
CA THR A 124 5.78 12.17 -3.79
C THR A 124 6.09 12.29 -5.29
N GLY A 125 5.28 11.66 -6.14
CA GLY A 125 5.39 11.75 -7.60
C GLY A 125 5.24 13.18 -8.13
N PHE A 126 4.35 13.99 -7.52
CA PHE A 126 4.22 15.41 -7.88
C PHE A 126 5.37 16.29 -7.35
N MET A 127 6.13 15.83 -6.35
CA MET A 127 7.25 16.59 -5.77
C MET A 127 8.56 16.43 -6.54
N GLY A 128 8.65 15.41 -7.40
CA GLY A 128 9.77 15.16 -8.31
C GLY A 128 11.04 14.67 -7.63
N PHE A 129 11.57 13.53 -8.09
CA PHE A 129 12.77 12.88 -7.52
C PHE A 129 13.92 12.68 -8.51
N GLY A 130 13.70 12.85 -9.81
CA GLY A 130 14.70 12.59 -10.85
C GLY A 130 15.97 13.45 -10.77
N LYS A 131 17.14 12.82 -10.90
CA LYS A 131 18.44 13.49 -11.16
C LYS A 131 18.25 14.35 -12.43
N GLN A 132 18.72 15.60 -12.44
CA GLN A 132 18.71 16.40 -13.67
C GLN A 132 19.54 15.63 -14.71
N GLU A 133 18.92 15.14 -15.78
CA GLU A 133 19.64 14.88 -17.01
C GLU A 133 20.23 16.23 -17.43
N THR A 134 21.56 16.27 -17.45
CA THR A 134 22.37 17.45 -17.79
C THR A 134 22.68 17.44 -19.28
#